data_AF-A0A847IJ18-F1
#
_entry.id   AF-A0A847IJ18-F1
#
_cell.length_a   1.000
_cell.length_b   1.000
_cell.length_c   1.000
_cell.angle_alpha   90.00
_cell.angle_beta   90.00
_cell.angle_gamma   90.00
#
_symmetry.space_group_name_H-M   'P 1'
#
loop_
_entity.id
_entity.type
_entity.pdbx_description
1 polymer ?
#
loop_
_entity_poly.entity_id
_entity_poly.type
_entity_poly.pdbx_seq_one_letter_code
_entity_poly.pdbx_strand_id
1 'polypeptide(L)'
;MSRTGGGRGSAGNNSGRRSADNADAKDPRIPDEVKASDLDPEVRRDLQALDKATADRVARHLVMASDLLGDDPQAALEHARAARARAARIAVVRETAGIVAYSAGEWHEALTELRAARRMSGSDFLLPLIADSERGLGQPRRAVEIADSEEAKALTGETLLEMTIVKAGALIDLGEPEAAVKAFASQDLTPGRVGTDAARLFFAYASSLETAGRRGDAITWFQNAASADVDDETDAEFRLMDLLEGAATIEAGEASVDVRTTLGEQYDVLLLDLDGTLYTGTKVVPEAIEAVAATKGSALFVTNNASKTPAEVQEHLIGLGFEATAEQVVTSAQAGAGLVAETVEAGAKVLVVGSEALRGEIRARGLEVVESADDEPAVVVQGHSPETCWAQLSEGALAIRRGAAWIATNVDTTLPTERGLLVGNGSMVAAIASATGATPAVAGKPAAPIMRSALSRTTGQRPLMVGDRLDTDIEGAHTVGIDSLLVLSGVTTGVELVAARPEERPTYVAADLGALNDPLSNSVIGPRPEWSIEINAQHVSVASRGEGTVPGLAAALANAVWTADVGSFDLRIAAEDDASAEALAELGFTALR
;
A
#
# COMPACT_ATOMS: atom_id res chain seq x y z
N MET A 1 12.34 92.66 -53.30
CA MET A 1 10.95 92.24 -52.99
C MET A 1 10.81 90.87 -53.62
N SER A 2 10.74 89.73 -52.94
CA SER A 2 10.06 89.34 -51.70
C SER A 2 10.74 88.08 -51.15
N ARG A 3 10.63 87.81 -49.84
CA ARG A 3 11.15 86.62 -49.16
C ARG A 3 10.35 85.36 -49.54
N THR A 4 11.06 84.26 -49.81
CA THR A 4 10.67 82.85 -49.57
C THR A 4 12.00 82.11 -49.36
N GLY A 5 12.28 81.37 -48.28
CA GLY A 5 11.47 80.37 -47.60
C GLY A 5 12.25 79.05 -47.76
N GLY A 6 13.08 78.71 -46.77
CA GLY A 6 13.99 77.57 -46.82
C GLY A 6 13.28 76.22 -46.68
N GLY A 7 13.80 75.22 -47.39
CA GLY A 7 13.54 73.80 -47.16
C GLY A 7 14.86 73.05 -47.14
N ARG A 8 15.43 72.83 -45.95
CA ARG A 8 16.51 71.84 -45.77
C ARG A 8 15.85 70.48 -45.62
N GLY A 9 16.00 69.64 -46.64
CA GLY A 9 15.59 68.25 -46.62
C GLY A 9 16.30 67.50 -45.49
N SER A 10 15.52 67.03 -44.52
CA SER A 10 15.96 66.06 -43.53
C SER A 10 16.10 64.71 -44.23
N ALA A 11 17.33 64.19 -44.27
CA ALA A 11 17.60 62.81 -44.66
C ALA A 11 16.79 61.88 -43.76
N GLY A 12 15.75 61.28 -44.34
CA GLY A 12 14.86 60.34 -43.68
C GLY A 12 15.63 59.10 -43.27
N ASN A 13 15.59 58.83 -41.97
CA ASN A 13 16.07 57.64 -41.29
C ASN A 13 15.35 56.39 -41.84
N ASN A 14 15.82 55.85 -42.97
CA ASN A 14 15.22 54.68 -43.65
C ASN A 14 15.84 53.34 -43.19
N SER A 15 16.58 53.34 -42.08
CA SER A 15 17.16 52.13 -41.48
C SER A 15 16.18 51.37 -40.59
N GLY A 16 15.14 52.02 -40.03
CA GLY A 16 14.17 51.39 -39.14
C GLY A 16 13.01 50.66 -39.84
N ARG A 17 12.68 51.03 -41.08
CA ARG A 17 11.58 50.38 -41.84
C ARG A 17 12.01 49.06 -42.48
N ARG A 18 13.26 48.99 -42.96
CA ARG A 18 13.84 47.76 -43.52
C ARG A 18 14.09 46.66 -42.49
N SER A 19 14.22 46.99 -41.20
CA SER A 19 14.39 45.97 -40.14
C SER A 19 13.05 45.37 -39.68
N ALA A 20 11.97 46.16 -39.69
CA ALA A 20 10.63 45.68 -39.33
C ALA A 20 10.04 44.76 -40.41
N ASP A 21 10.15 45.13 -41.69
CA ASP A 21 9.66 44.31 -42.81
C ASP A 21 10.43 42.97 -42.96
N ASN A 22 11.66 42.89 -42.45
CA ASN A 22 12.51 41.69 -42.57
C ASN A 22 12.39 40.74 -41.36
N ALA A 23 11.90 41.23 -40.22
CA ALA A 23 11.49 40.39 -39.09
C ALA A 23 10.18 39.65 -39.41
N ASP A 24 9.29 40.31 -40.15
CA ASP A 24 7.98 39.76 -40.52
C ASP A 24 8.05 38.60 -41.51
N ALA A 25 9.12 38.51 -42.31
CA ALA A 25 9.33 37.43 -43.27
C ALA A 25 9.89 36.14 -42.63
N LYS A 26 10.34 36.19 -41.36
CA LYS A 26 10.91 35.05 -40.63
C LYS A 26 9.99 34.50 -39.54
N ASP A 27 8.87 35.16 -39.27
CA ASP A 27 7.94 34.65 -38.27
C ASP A 27 7.21 33.41 -38.79
N PRO A 28 6.88 32.47 -37.89
CA PRO A 28 5.96 31.40 -38.22
C PRO A 28 4.58 31.97 -38.60
N ARG A 29 3.95 31.34 -39.60
CA ARG A 29 2.68 31.79 -40.16
C ARG A 29 1.55 31.57 -39.14
N ILE A 30 0.76 32.61 -38.90
CA ILE A 30 -0.46 32.54 -38.10
C ILE A 30 -1.65 32.31 -39.04
N PRO A 31 -2.53 31.32 -38.80
CA PRO A 31 -3.79 31.17 -39.52
C PRO A 31 -4.72 32.38 -39.34
N ASP A 32 -5.54 32.68 -40.36
CA ASP A 32 -6.44 33.85 -40.34
C ASP A 32 -7.59 33.67 -39.33
N GLU A 33 -7.94 32.43 -38.96
CA GLU A 33 -8.92 32.14 -37.92
C GLU A 33 -8.49 32.57 -36.51
N VAL A 34 -7.19 32.67 -36.24
CA VAL A 34 -6.63 32.98 -34.93
C VAL A 34 -6.69 34.47 -34.67
N LYS A 35 -7.43 34.87 -33.63
CA LYS A 35 -7.68 36.27 -33.29
C LYS A 35 -7.03 36.62 -31.96
N ALA A 36 -6.62 37.89 -31.83
CA ALA A 36 -6.15 38.42 -30.55
C ALA A 36 -7.20 38.35 -29.43
N SER A 37 -8.49 38.24 -29.79
CA SER A 37 -9.59 38.03 -28.84
C SER A 37 -9.58 36.66 -28.19
N ASP A 38 -8.88 35.69 -28.78
CA ASP A 38 -8.89 34.30 -28.32
C ASP A 38 -7.90 34.12 -27.15
N LEU A 39 -6.96 35.06 -26.99
CA LEU A 39 -6.08 35.14 -25.82
C LEU A 39 -6.87 35.52 -24.56
N ASP A 40 -6.46 35.01 -23.41
CA ASP A 40 -7.07 35.37 -22.12
C ASP A 40 -7.18 36.91 -21.93
N PRO A 41 -8.33 37.44 -21.47
CA PRO A 41 -8.53 38.87 -21.28
C PRO A 41 -7.56 39.57 -20.33
N GLU A 42 -7.07 38.88 -19.30
CA GLU A 42 -6.08 39.39 -18.35
C GLU A 42 -4.71 39.50 -19.02
N VAL A 43 -4.28 38.46 -19.74
CA VAL A 43 -3.03 38.49 -20.52
C VAL A 43 -3.08 39.60 -21.58
N ARG A 44 -4.24 39.78 -22.24
CA ARG A 44 -4.43 40.86 -23.21
C ARG A 44 -4.35 42.25 -22.59
N ARG A 45 -4.70 42.39 -21.30
CA ARG A 45 -4.57 43.65 -20.55
C ARG A 45 -3.10 44.03 -20.37
N ASP A 46 -2.22 43.07 -20.14
CA ASP A 46 -0.78 43.31 -19.99
C ASP A 46 -0.12 43.80 -21.29
N LEU A 47 -0.72 43.49 -22.44
CA LEU A 47 -0.28 43.98 -23.75
C LEU A 47 -0.70 45.42 -24.06
N GLN A 48 -1.50 46.08 -23.22
CA GLN A 48 -2.00 47.45 -23.45
C GLN A 48 -0.89 48.51 -23.48
N ALA A 49 0.29 48.20 -22.94
CA ALA A 49 1.46 49.05 -23.02
C ALA A 49 2.07 49.14 -24.44
N LEU A 50 1.67 48.26 -25.36
CA LEU A 50 2.10 48.24 -26.76
C LEU A 50 1.12 49.04 -27.64
N ASP A 51 1.58 49.44 -28.83
CA ASP A 51 0.66 49.98 -29.82
C ASP A 51 -0.30 48.89 -30.32
N LYS A 52 -1.48 49.30 -30.79
CA LYS A 52 -2.59 48.40 -31.14
C LYS A 52 -2.19 47.30 -32.14
N ALA A 53 -1.37 47.62 -33.14
CA ALA A 53 -0.98 46.66 -34.17
C ALA A 53 0.03 45.64 -33.63
N THR A 54 1.01 46.09 -32.84
CA THR A 54 1.96 45.19 -32.18
C THR A 54 1.28 44.32 -31.13
N ALA A 55 0.37 44.88 -30.32
CA ALA A 55 -0.38 44.14 -29.31
C ALA A 55 -1.22 43.01 -29.93
N ASP A 56 -1.93 43.29 -31.01
CA ASP A 56 -2.76 42.31 -31.72
C ASP A 56 -1.93 41.15 -32.29
N ARG A 57 -0.76 41.45 -32.86
CA ARG A 57 0.13 40.43 -33.41
C ARG A 57 0.82 39.60 -32.32
N VAL A 58 1.29 40.24 -31.25
CA VAL A 58 1.86 39.53 -30.10
C VAL A 58 0.79 38.62 -29.50
N ALA A 59 -0.45 39.10 -29.34
CA ALA A 59 -1.54 38.30 -28.82
C ALA A 59 -1.80 37.06 -29.68
N ARG A 60 -1.87 37.20 -31.01
CA ARG A 60 -2.05 36.05 -31.92
C ARG A 60 -0.90 35.04 -31.85
N HIS A 61 0.33 35.51 -31.68
CA HIS A 61 1.47 34.61 -31.46
C HIS A 61 1.41 33.89 -30.11
N LEU A 62 0.93 34.55 -29.04
CA LEU A 62 0.73 33.89 -27.74
C LEU A 62 -0.40 32.85 -27.79
N VAL A 63 -1.47 33.11 -28.55
CA VAL A 63 -2.52 32.11 -28.81
C VAL A 63 -1.93 30.91 -29.54
N MET A 64 -1.22 31.12 -30.65
CA MET A 64 -0.55 30.03 -31.36
C MET A 64 0.42 29.25 -30.47
N ALA A 65 1.18 29.94 -29.61
CA ALA A 65 2.11 29.30 -28.70
C ALA A 65 1.39 28.45 -27.64
N SER A 66 0.19 28.86 -27.20
CA SER A 66 -0.64 28.07 -26.28
C SER A 66 -1.29 26.88 -26.98
N ASP A 67 -1.86 27.09 -28.17
CA ASP A 67 -2.58 26.07 -28.92
C ASP A 67 -1.65 24.94 -29.37
N LEU A 68 -0.42 25.28 -29.77
CA LEU A 68 0.56 24.30 -30.23
C LEU A 68 1.37 23.65 -29.10
N LEU A 69 1.26 24.11 -27.86
CA LEU A 69 2.17 23.68 -26.78
C LEU A 69 2.12 22.17 -26.51
N GLY A 70 0.94 21.56 -26.59
CA GLY A 70 0.75 20.12 -26.39
C GLY A 70 1.16 19.27 -27.60
N ASP A 71 1.00 19.80 -28.82
CA ASP A 71 1.15 19.02 -30.06
C ASP A 71 2.51 19.20 -30.74
N ASP A 72 3.02 20.44 -30.81
CA ASP A 72 4.30 20.80 -31.42
C ASP A 72 4.98 21.93 -30.62
N PRO A 73 5.68 21.57 -29.52
CA PRO A 73 6.40 22.53 -28.68
C PRO A 73 7.44 23.37 -29.45
N GLN A 74 7.93 22.86 -30.58
CA GLN A 74 9.01 23.50 -31.34
C GLN A 74 8.41 24.61 -32.20
N ALA A 75 7.28 24.35 -32.87
CA ALA A 75 6.50 25.37 -33.54
C ALA A 75 5.92 26.41 -32.54
N ALA A 76 5.44 25.96 -31.38
CA ALA A 76 5.01 26.85 -30.31
C ALA A 76 6.15 27.81 -29.91
N LEU A 77 7.37 27.30 -29.78
CA LEU A 77 8.55 28.08 -29.42
C LEU A 77 8.90 29.13 -30.48
N GLU A 78 8.74 28.81 -31.77
CA GLU A 78 8.91 29.80 -32.83
C GLU A 78 7.92 30.97 -32.68
N HIS A 79 6.65 30.69 -32.37
CA HIS A 79 5.65 31.71 -32.12
C HIS A 79 5.95 32.51 -30.85
N ALA A 80 6.37 31.85 -29.77
CA ALA A 80 6.76 32.52 -28.53
C ALA A 80 8.00 33.41 -28.71
N ARG A 81 9.00 32.98 -29.49
CA ARG A 81 10.17 33.79 -29.88
C ARG A 81 9.75 34.99 -30.72
N ALA A 82 8.79 34.84 -31.63
CA ALA A 82 8.23 35.93 -32.44
C ALA A 82 7.46 36.97 -31.58
N ALA A 83 6.72 36.52 -30.57
CA ALA A 83 6.09 37.40 -29.58
C ALA A 83 7.15 38.14 -28.73
N ARG A 84 8.14 37.41 -28.19
CA ARG A 84 9.25 37.96 -27.40
C ARG A 84 10.04 39.01 -28.16
N ALA A 85 10.36 38.77 -29.44
CA ALA A 85 11.11 39.71 -30.27
C ALA A 85 10.47 41.11 -30.33
N ARG A 86 9.14 41.18 -30.16
CA ARG A 86 8.35 42.41 -30.19
C ARG A 86 8.05 42.98 -28.80
N ALA A 87 7.92 42.11 -27.80
CA ALA A 87 7.41 42.48 -26.48
C ALA A 87 8.23 41.94 -25.29
N ALA A 88 9.56 41.87 -25.44
CA ALA A 88 10.48 41.39 -24.39
C ALA A 88 10.48 42.17 -23.06
N ARG A 89 9.72 43.27 -22.94
CA ARG A 89 9.57 44.04 -21.70
C ARG A 89 8.26 43.78 -20.98
N ILE A 90 7.49 42.80 -21.44
CA ILE A 90 6.23 42.39 -20.82
C ILE A 90 6.46 41.05 -20.12
N ALA A 91 6.07 40.97 -18.85
CA ALA A 91 6.35 39.81 -18.01
C ALA A 91 5.70 38.54 -18.57
N VAL A 92 4.40 38.60 -18.90
CA VAL A 92 3.67 37.45 -19.46
C VAL A 92 4.25 36.95 -20.79
N VAL A 93 4.79 37.83 -21.63
CA VAL A 93 5.45 37.42 -22.89
C VAL A 93 6.72 36.63 -22.62
N ARG A 94 7.50 37.03 -21.60
CA ARG A 94 8.69 36.27 -21.19
C ARG A 94 8.33 34.98 -20.48
N GLU A 95 7.27 34.99 -19.70
CA GLU A 95 6.75 33.80 -19.03
C GLU A 95 6.32 32.74 -20.04
N THR A 96 5.47 33.10 -21.00
CA THR A 96 5.08 32.20 -22.10
C THR A 96 6.30 31.71 -22.87
N ALA A 97 7.25 32.59 -23.23
CA ALA A 97 8.47 32.17 -23.91
C ALA A 97 9.32 31.19 -23.08
N GLY A 98 9.35 31.37 -21.75
CA GLY A 98 10.05 30.49 -20.83
C GLY A 98 9.38 29.12 -20.68
N ILE A 99 8.06 29.09 -20.48
CA ILE A 99 7.27 27.84 -20.37
C ILE A 99 7.34 27.06 -21.68
N VAL A 100 7.17 27.73 -22.82
CA VAL A 100 7.22 27.07 -24.12
C VAL A 100 8.63 26.55 -24.42
N ALA A 101 9.68 27.31 -24.09
CA ALA A 101 11.06 26.84 -24.22
C ALA A 101 11.36 25.65 -23.29
N TYR A 102 10.75 25.61 -22.11
CA TYR A 102 10.84 24.49 -21.18
C TYR A 102 10.21 23.23 -21.79
N SER A 103 8.97 23.32 -22.30
CA SER A 103 8.29 22.20 -23.00
C SER A 103 9.03 21.75 -24.26
N ALA A 104 9.74 22.66 -24.93
CA ALA A 104 10.57 22.37 -26.09
C ALA A 104 11.92 21.68 -25.75
N GLY A 105 12.29 21.58 -24.47
CA GLY A 105 13.60 21.07 -24.02
C GLY A 105 14.77 22.05 -24.23
N GLU A 106 14.48 23.33 -24.50
CA GLU A 106 15.48 24.38 -24.70
C GLU A 106 15.88 25.02 -23.36
N TRP A 107 16.49 24.21 -22.48
CA TRP A 107 16.73 24.51 -21.06
C TRP A 107 17.44 25.85 -20.81
N HIS A 108 18.40 26.22 -21.65
CA HIS A 108 19.14 27.49 -21.50
C HIS A 108 18.26 28.71 -21.80
N GLU A 109 17.42 28.62 -22.83
CA GLU A 109 16.48 29.68 -23.19
C GLU A 109 15.36 29.76 -22.15
N ALA A 110 14.80 28.62 -21.74
CA ALA A 110 13.81 28.52 -20.68
C ALA A 110 14.29 29.20 -19.40
N LEU A 111 15.47 28.81 -18.90
CA LEU A 111 16.07 29.39 -17.70
C LEU A 111 16.28 30.91 -17.79
N THR A 112 16.70 31.39 -18.97
CA THR A 112 16.91 32.82 -19.22
C THR A 112 15.61 33.59 -19.14
N GLU A 113 14.57 33.09 -19.81
CA GLU A 113 13.27 33.74 -19.91
C GLU A 113 12.47 33.65 -18.59
N LEU A 114 12.42 32.48 -17.95
CA LEU A 114 11.74 32.28 -16.67
C LEU A 114 12.34 33.16 -15.56
N ARG A 115 13.67 33.28 -15.49
CA ARG A 115 14.33 34.21 -14.55
C ARG A 115 14.01 35.66 -14.85
N ALA A 116 13.90 36.02 -16.12
CA ALA A 116 13.55 37.38 -16.51
C ALA A 116 12.08 37.68 -16.19
N ALA A 117 11.17 36.75 -16.46
CA ALA A 117 9.75 36.82 -16.09
C ALA A 117 9.60 36.98 -14.58
N ARG A 118 10.22 36.11 -13.77
CA ARG A 118 10.21 36.18 -12.30
C ARG A 118 10.72 37.53 -11.76
N ARG A 119 11.81 38.08 -12.32
CA ARG A 119 12.30 39.42 -11.92
C ARG A 119 11.31 40.54 -12.22
N MET A 120 10.47 40.37 -13.23
CA MET A 120 9.52 41.38 -13.68
C MET A 120 8.18 41.28 -12.96
N SER A 121 7.67 40.07 -12.74
CA SER A 121 6.39 39.82 -12.06
C SER A 121 6.52 39.70 -10.54
N GLY A 122 7.69 39.28 -10.04
CA GLY A 122 7.88 38.88 -8.65
C GLY A 122 7.23 37.54 -8.29
N SER A 123 6.72 36.81 -9.28
CA SER A 123 6.02 35.54 -9.09
C SER A 123 6.99 34.39 -8.83
N ASP A 124 6.86 33.76 -7.66
CA ASP A 124 7.65 32.59 -7.29
C ASP A 124 7.08 31.28 -7.85
N PHE A 125 5.91 31.32 -8.51
CA PHE A 125 5.30 30.14 -9.16
C PHE A 125 6.18 29.54 -10.27
N LEU A 126 7.14 30.30 -10.81
CA LEU A 126 8.09 29.84 -11.83
C LEU A 126 9.30 29.11 -11.26
N LEU A 127 9.47 29.07 -9.93
CA LEU A 127 10.64 28.46 -9.30
C LEU A 127 10.83 26.98 -9.64
N PRO A 128 9.79 26.12 -9.68
CA PRO A 128 9.96 24.71 -10.05
C PRO A 128 10.56 24.55 -11.45
N LEU A 129 10.04 25.28 -12.46
CA LEU A 129 10.55 25.23 -13.83
C LEU A 129 11.98 25.79 -13.93
N ILE A 130 12.34 26.80 -13.14
CA ILE A 130 13.71 27.34 -13.06
C ILE A 130 14.66 26.30 -12.47
N ALA A 131 14.26 25.62 -11.39
CA ALA A 131 15.05 24.57 -10.76
C ALA A 131 15.23 23.38 -11.71
N ASP A 132 14.17 22.95 -12.38
CA ASP A 132 14.21 21.82 -13.31
C ASP A 132 15.00 22.15 -14.59
N SER A 133 14.96 23.41 -15.06
CA SER A 133 15.83 23.87 -16.15
C SER A 133 17.32 23.83 -15.77
N GLU A 134 17.68 24.14 -14.51
CA GLU A 134 19.06 23.97 -14.02
C GLU A 134 19.45 22.48 -13.95
N ARG A 135 18.53 21.62 -13.50
CA ARG A 135 18.70 20.16 -13.53
C ARG A 135 18.92 19.66 -14.97
N GLY A 136 18.11 20.07 -15.94
CA GLY A 136 18.24 19.74 -17.36
C GLY A 136 19.54 20.23 -18.02
N LEU A 137 20.19 21.25 -17.47
CA LEU A 137 21.53 21.72 -17.87
C LEU A 137 22.67 20.93 -17.18
N GLY A 138 22.35 19.85 -16.45
CA GLY A 138 23.32 19.07 -15.70
C GLY A 138 23.79 19.74 -14.42
N GLN A 139 22.99 20.63 -13.83
CA GLN A 139 23.26 21.30 -12.54
C GLN A 139 22.26 20.88 -11.44
N PRO A 140 22.10 19.59 -11.12
CA PRO A 140 21.11 19.12 -10.15
C PRO A 140 21.33 19.69 -8.74
N ARG A 141 22.58 19.93 -8.34
CA ARG A 141 22.89 20.61 -7.06
C ARG A 141 22.27 22.01 -6.98
N ARG A 142 22.26 22.75 -8.10
CA ARG A 142 21.67 24.09 -8.15
C ARG A 142 20.15 24.05 -8.10
N ALA A 143 19.54 23.00 -8.65
CA ALA A 143 18.10 22.75 -8.51
C ALA A 143 17.71 22.54 -7.04
N VAL A 144 18.49 21.73 -6.29
CA VAL A 144 18.30 21.54 -4.84
C VAL A 144 18.49 22.85 -4.07
N GLU A 145 19.52 23.64 -4.37
CA GLU A 145 19.73 24.96 -3.76
C GLU A 145 18.53 25.91 -3.96
N ILE A 146 17.92 25.88 -5.15
CA ILE A 146 16.71 26.67 -5.44
C ILE A 146 15.52 26.12 -4.64
N ALA A 147 15.35 24.80 -4.58
CA ALA A 147 14.25 24.17 -3.83
C ALA A 147 14.35 24.40 -2.31
N ASP A 148 15.55 24.62 -1.78
CA ASP A 148 15.79 24.91 -0.36
C ASP A 148 15.78 26.41 -0.01
N SER A 149 15.54 27.28 -1.00
CA SER A 149 15.40 28.73 -0.79
C SER A 149 14.17 29.09 0.05
N GLU A 150 14.20 30.27 0.69
CA GLU A 150 13.06 30.73 1.49
C GLU A 150 11.81 30.97 0.64
N GLU A 151 12.00 31.42 -0.61
CA GLU A 151 10.91 31.60 -1.57
C GLU A 151 10.28 30.25 -1.97
N ALA A 152 11.08 29.21 -2.14
CA ALA A 152 10.57 27.86 -2.44
C ALA A 152 9.82 27.23 -1.25
N LYS A 153 10.26 27.47 -0.01
CA LYS A 153 9.56 27.03 1.21
C LYS A 153 8.22 27.72 1.42
N ALA A 154 8.02 28.90 0.84
CA ALA A 154 6.78 29.65 0.91
C ALA A 154 5.71 29.17 -0.11
N LEU A 155 6.07 28.25 -1.01
CA LEU A 155 5.14 27.68 -1.99
C LEU A 155 4.08 26.79 -1.29
N THR A 156 2.89 26.72 -1.90
CA THR A 156 1.76 25.93 -1.39
C THR A 156 1.01 25.26 -2.55
N GLY A 157 0.25 24.20 -2.26
CA GLY A 157 -0.60 23.53 -3.24
C GLY A 157 0.21 22.88 -4.37
N GLU A 158 -0.34 22.93 -5.59
CA GLU A 158 0.23 22.31 -6.80
C GLU A 158 1.68 22.75 -7.05
N THR A 159 2.00 24.03 -6.89
CA THR A 159 3.38 24.51 -7.12
C THR A 159 4.38 23.96 -6.12
N LEU A 160 3.97 23.68 -4.87
CA LEU A 160 4.82 23.02 -3.89
C LEU A 160 5.03 21.54 -4.27
N LEU A 161 4.00 20.88 -4.79
CA LEU A 161 4.11 19.52 -5.32
C LEU A 161 5.13 19.49 -6.47
N GLU A 162 5.02 20.39 -7.45
CA GLU A 162 6.00 20.51 -8.55
C GLU A 162 7.42 20.71 -8.03
N MET A 163 7.62 21.64 -7.09
CA MET A 163 8.94 21.87 -6.50
C MET A 163 9.47 20.60 -5.82
N THR A 164 8.61 19.84 -5.15
CA THR A 164 8.99 18.61 -4.44
C THR A 164 9.42 17.52 -5.43
N ILE A 165 8.68 17.34 -6.52
CA ILE A 165 9.01 16.38 -7.59
C ILE A 165 10.35 16.73 -8.23
N VAL A 166 10.56 18.02 -8.56
CA VAL A 166 11.83 18.51 -9.13
C VAL A 166 12.99 18.30 -8.18
N LYS A 167 12.81 18.61 -6.88
CA LYS A 167 13.83 18.38 -5.85
C LYS A 167 14.19 16.91 -5.71
N ALA A 168 13.20 16.02 -5.67
CA ALA A 168 13.42 14.58 -5.59
C ALA A 168 14.20 14.07 -6.81
N GLY A 169 13.82 14.51 -8.02
CA GLY A 169 14.55 14.18 -9.26
C GLY A 169 15.99 14.66 -9.24
N ALA A 170 16.25 15.88 -8.77
CA ALA A 170 17.61 16.41 -8.65
C ALA A 170 18.46 15.65 -7.60
N LEU A 171 17.86 15.18 -6.51
CA LEU A 171 18.54 14.34 -5.51
C LEU A 171 18.87 12.95 -6.07
N ILE A 172 17.99 12.37 -6.89
CA ILE A 172 18.27 11.13 -7.61
C ILE A 172 19.45 11.31 -8.57
N ASP A 173 19.49 12.39 -9.35
CA ASP A 173 20.61 12.69 -10.26
C ASP A 173 21.95 12.87 -9.52
N LEU A 174 21.91 13.27 -8.24
CA LEU A 174 23.08 13.37 -7.36
C LEU A 174 23.49 12.04 -6.72
N GLY A 175 22.71 10.97 -6.91
CA GLY A 175 22.92 9.67 -6.28
C GLY A 175 22.46 9.61 -4.82
N GLU A 176 21.50 10.43 -4.43
CA GLU A 176 20.96 10.54 -3.07
C GLU A 176 19.48 10.10 -2.97
N PRO A 177 19.13 8.85 -3.34
CA PRO A 177 17.72 8.44 -3.46
C PRO A 177 16.96 8.42 -2.12
N GLU A 178 17.62 8.13 -1.00
CA GLU A 178 16.99 8.22 0.33
C GLU A 178 16.66 9.66 0.73
N ALA A 179 17.44 10.64 0.26
CA ALA A 179 17.10 12.04 0.45
C ALA A 179 15.90 12.45 -0.43
N ALA A 180 15.79 11.87 -1.63
CA ALA A 180 14.65 12.07 -2.52
C ALA A 180 13.34 11.57 -1.88
N VAL A 181 13.34 10.37 -1.29
CA VAL A 181 12.19 9.82 -0.53
C VAL A 181 11.80 10.76 0.62
N LYS A 182 12.77 11.28 1.37
CA LYS A 182 12.52 12.21 2.50
C LYS A 182 11.97 13.56 2.05
N ALA A 183 12.21 14.00 0.81
CA ALA A 183 11.67 15.26 0.31
C ALA A 183 10.13 15.28 0.31
N PHE A 184 9.50 14.10 0.24
CA PHE A 184 8.04 13.96 0.28
C PHE A 184 7.44 13.91 1.70
N ALA A 185 8.25 13.99 2.77
CA ALA A 185 7.77 13.81 4.14
C ALA A 185 6.72 14.84 4.59
N SER A 186 6.67 16.02 3.95
CA SER A 186 5.66 17.06 4.20
C SER A 186 4.44 16.98 3.29
N GLN A 187 4.42 16.04 2.34
CA GLN A 187 3.32 15.84 1.41
C GLN A 187 2.28 14.89 2.02
N ASP A 188 1.02 15.04 1.60
CA ASP A 188 -0.07 14.18 2.06
C ASP A 188 -0.05 12.82 1.34
N LEU A 189 0.60 11.84 1.95
CA LEU A 189 0.68 10.47 1.49
C LEU A 189 -0.43 9.59 2.10
N THR A 190 -1.66 10.09 2.15
CA THR A 190 -2.83 9.29 2.58
C THR A 190 -3.31 8.39 1.43
N PRO A 191 -3.29 7.04 1.56
CA PRO A 191 -3.84 6.14 0.54
C PRO A 191 -5.34 6.38 0.27
N GLY A 192 -5.80 6.10 -0.95
CA GLY A 192 -7.20 6.28 -1.37
C GLY A 192 -7.58 7.70 -1.83
N ARG A 193 -6.64 8.65 -1.83
CA ARG A 193 -6.82 9.93 -2.54
C ARG A 193 -6.84 9.68 -4.06
N VAL A 194 -7.70 10.41 -4.76
CA VAL A 194 -7.90 10.29 -6.22
C VAL A 194 -7.69 11.63 -6.92
N GLY A 195 -7.40 11.57 -8.22
CA GLY A 195 -7.20 12.74 -9.09
C GLY A 195 -5.72 13.00 -9.40
N THR A 196 -5.48 13.80 -10.44
CA THR A 196 -4.16 14.05 -11.04
C THR A 196 -3.06 14.43 -10.05
N ASP A 197 -3.36 15.30 -9.07
CA ASP A 197 -2.38 15.70 -8.04
C ASP A 197 -1.93 14.52 -7.16
N ALA A 198 -2.86 13.65 -6.79
CA ALA A 198 -2.56 12.48 -5.97
C ALA A 198 -1.79 11.42 -6.78
N ALA A 199 -2.22 11.17 -8.02
CA ALA A 199 -1.53 10.26 -8.95
C ALA A 199 -0.07 10.67 -9.16
N ARG A 200 0.18 11.94 -9.50
CA ARG A 200 1.53 12.48 -9.73
C ARG A 200 2.40 12.46 -8.47
N LEU A 201 1.82 12.79 -7.31
CA LEU A 201 2.51 12.70 -6.02
C LEU A 201 2.94 11.25 -5.70
N PHE A 202 2.00 10.31 -5.78
CA PHE A 202 2.26 8.91 -5.46
C PHE A 202 3.23 8.29 -6.45
N PHE A 203 3.11 8.59 -7.75
CA PHE A 203 4.03 8.12 -8.77
C PHE A 203 5.47 8.61 -8.54
N ALA A 204 5.66 9.90 -8.25
CA ALA A 204 6.97 10.47 -7.99
C ALA A 204 7.61 9.92 -6.70
N TYR A 205 6.78 9.68 -5.68
CA TYR A 205 7.22 9.04 -4.43
C TYR A 205 7.60 7.58 -4.65
N ALA A 206 6.79 6.81 -5.38
CA ALA A 206 7.05 5.42 -5.76
C ALA A 206 8.35 5.28 -6.55
N SER A 207 8.55 6.15 -7.55
CA SER A 207 9.78 6.19 -8.36
C SER A 207 11.03 6.49 -7.51
N SER A 208 10.88 7.32 -6.48
CA SER A 208 11.95 7.63 -5.52
C SER A 208 12.27 6.44 -4.62
N LEU A 209 11.24 5.71 -4.15
CA LEU A 209 11.39 4.48 -3.37
C LEU A 209 12.06 3.37 -4.19
N GLU A 210 11.67 3.21 -5.45
CA GLU A 210 12.27 2.26 -6.37
C GLU A 210 13.76 2.54 -6.54
N THR A 211 14.12 3.79 -6.81
CA THR A 211 15.52 4.21 -6.99
C THR A 211 16.33 4.07 -5.69
N ALA A 212 15.68 4.15 -4.52
CA ALA A 212 16.28 3.88 -3.23
C ALA A 212 16.47 2.37 -2.93
N GLY A 213 16.02 1.48 -3.83
CA GLY A 213 16.07 0.03 -3.64
C GLY A 213 14.97 -0.51 -2.72
N ARG A 214 13.98 0.32 -2.36
CA ARG A 214 12.83 -0.05 -1.51
C ARG A 214 11.70 -0.60 -2.37
N ARG A 215 11.98 -1.71 -3.08
CA ARG A 215 11.09 -2.28 -4.11
C ARG A 215 9.68 -2.58 -3.61
N GLY A 216 9.55 -3.20 -2.43
CA GLY A 216 8.23 -3.53 -1.86
C GLY A 216 7.37 -2.29 -1.65
N ASP A 217 7.96 -1.27 -1.01
CA ASP A 217 7.28 0.02 -0.82
C ASP A 217 6.96 0.69 -2.16
N ALA A 218 7.87 0.62 -3.13
CA ALA A 218 7.64 1.17 -4.47
C ALA A 218 6.44 0.51 -5.17
N ILE A 219 6.29 -0.81 -5.09
CA ILE A 219 5.13 -1.55 -5.64
C ILE A 219 3.84 -1.04 -4.99
N THR A 220 3.78 -0.94 -3.67
CA THR A 220 2.61 -0.41 -2.95
C THR A 220 2.28 1.01 -3.39
N TRP A 221 3.28 1.86 -3.56
CA TRP A 221 3.06 3.26 -3.95
C TRP A 221 2.75 3.43 -5.43
N PHE A 222 3.24 2.56 -6.32
CA PHE A 222 2.81 2.50 -7.72
C PHE A 222 1.37 1.99 -7.84
N GLN A 223 0.93 1.04 -6.99
CA GLN A 223 -0.48 0.66 -6.89
C GLN A 223 -1.35 1.84 -6.46
N ASN A 224 -0.97 2.55 -5.40
CA ASN A 224 -1.69 3.76 -4.96
C ASN A 224 -1.73 4.82 -6.06
N ALA A 225 -0.63 5.00 -6.80
CA ALA A 225 -0.57 5.92 -7.94
C ALA A 225 -1.55 5.50 -9.05
N ALA A 226 -1.55 4.23 -9.45
CA ALA A 226 -2.46 3.70 -10.46
C ALA A 226 -3.93 3.81 -10.04
N SER A 227 -4.25 3.56 -8.77
CA SER A 227 -5.61 3.74 -8.25
C SER A 227 -6.05 5.20 -8.18
N ALA A 228 -5.12 6.13 -7.95
CA ALA A 228 -5.41 7.56 -7.91
C ALA A 228 -5.56 8.17 -9.31
N ASP A 229 -5.00 7.52 -10.33
CA ASP A 229 -4.88 8.00 -11.70
C ASP A 229 -6.14 7.75 -12.55
N VAL A 230 -7.20 8.46 -12.20
CA VAL A 230 -8.51 8.33 -12.87
C VAL A 230 -8.53 8.86 -14.32
N ASP A 231 -7.53 9.64 -14.70
CA ASP A 231 -7.44 10.32 -15.99
C ASP A 231 -6.30 9.77 -16.89
N ASP A 232 -5.65 8.66 -16.47
CA ASP A 232 -4.50 8.03 -17.16
C ASP A 232 -3.34 9.01 -17.43
N GLU A 233 -3.03 9.88 -16.48
CA GLU A 233 -2.01 10.94 -16.57
C GLU A 233 -0.59 10.44 -16.22
N THR A 234 -0.47 9.24 -15.67
CA THR A 234 0.80 8.62 -15.25
C THR A 234 0.95 7.20 -15.76
N ASP A 235 2.19 6.78 -15.99
CA ASP A 235 2.50 5.39 -16.35
C ASP A 235 2.54 4.46 -15.13
N ALA A 236 1.79 4.75 -14.07
CA ALA A 236 1.85 4.01 -12.80
C ALA A 236 1.54 2.52 -12.99
N GLU A 237 0.53 2.21 -13.78
CA GLU A 237 0.13 0.84 -14.10
C GLU A 237 1.24 0.09 -14.85
N PHE A 238 1.85 0.72 -15.86
CA PHE A 238 2.98 0.12 -16.59
C PHE A 238 4.20 -0.09 -15.71
N ARG A 239 4.56 0.88 -14.85
CA ARG A 239 5.67 0.74 -13.90
C ARG A 239 5.43 -0.34 -12.87
N LEU A 240 4.19 -0.46 -12.40
CA LEU A 240 3.78 -1.54 -11.54
C LEU A 240 3.94 -2.90 -12.24
N MET A 241 3.49 -3.03 -13.50
CA MET A 241 3.69 -4.24 -14.29
C MET A 241 5.18 -4.56 -14.49
N ASP A 242 6.01 -3.60 -14.89
CA ASP A 242 7.46 -3.77 -15.03
C ASP A 242 8.12 -4.20 -13.71
N LEU A 243 7.64 -3.71 -12.56
CA LEU A 243 8.15 -4.10 -11.25
C LEU A 243 7.62 -5.46 -10.78
N LEU A 244 6.47 -5.91 -11.27
CA LEU A 244 5.97 -7.26 -11.00
C LEU A 244 6.61 -8.28 -11.96
N GLU A 245 6.79 -7.93 -13.23
CA GLU A 245 7.48 -8.73 -14.26
C GLU A 245 9.00 -8.74 -14.07
N GLY A 246 9.58 -7.64 -13.61
CA GLY A 246 10.97 -7.56 -13.20
C GLY A 246 11.28 -8.46 -11.99
N ALA A 247 10.28 -8.78 -11.18
CA ALA A 247 10.40 -9.81 -10.14
C ALA A 247 10.40 -11.22 -10.78
N ALA A 248 9.78 -11.37 -11.97
CA ALA A 248 9.88 -12.56 -12.80
C ALA A 248 11.16 -12.62 -13.66
N THR A 249 11.93 -11.53 -13.82
CA THR A 249 13.15 -11.50 -14.67
C THR A 249 14.49 -11.30 -13.94
N ILE A 250 14.53 -10.81 -12.70
CA ILE A 250 15.75 -10.85 -11.85
C ILE A 250 15.81 -12.16 -11.05
N GLU A 251 15.62 -13.29 -11.73
CA GLU A 251 16.32 -14.57 -11.49
C GLU A 251 16.51 -15.34 -12.81
N ALA A 252 16.56 -14.65 -13.96
CA ALA A 252 17.00 -15.26 -15.23
C ALA A 252 18.54 -15.17 -15.37
N GLY A 253 19.25 -15.63 -14.34
CA GLY A 253 20.67 -15.94 -14.34
C GLY A 253 20.84 -17.35 -13.81
N GLU A 254 20.62 -18.34 -14.69
CA GLU A 254 20.70 -19.78 -14.41
C GLU A 254 19.89 -20.28 -13.19
N ALA A 255 18.58 -20.05 -13.19
CA ALA A 255 17.64 -21.02 -12.64
C ALA A 255 16.35 -20.97 -13.44
N SER A 256 16.05 -22.04 -14.18
CA SER A 256 14.69 -22.30 -14.63
C SER A 256 13.79 -22.34 -13.39
N VAL A 257 12.76 -21.49 -13.32
CA VAL A 257 11.61 -21.77 -12.44
C VAL A 257 11.04 -23.08 -12.94
N ASP A 258 11.33 -24.15 -12.22
CA ASP A 258 10.78 -25.45 -12.50
C ASP A 258 9.27 -25.32 -12.23
N VAL A 259 8.44 -25.60 -13.24
CA VAL A 259 6.97 -25.67 -13.12
C VAL A 259 6.54 -26.77 -12.11
N ARG A 260 7.51 -27.41 -11.46
CA ARG A 260 7.40 -28.39 -10.39
C ARG A 260 7.66 -27.85 -8.98
N THR A 261 8.09 -26.58 -8.80
CA THR A 261 8.32 -26.06 -7.44
C THR A 261 7.00 -26.02 -6.67
N THR A 262 6.95 -26.78 -5.59
CA THR A 262 5.73 -26.89 -4.78
C THR A 262 5.63 -25.71 -3.81
N LEU A 263 4.42 -25.44 -3.30
CA LEU A 263 4.22 -24.39 -2.29
C LEU A 263 5.17 -24.58 -1.09
N GLY A 264 5.30 -25.80 -0.58
CA GLY A 264 6.15 -26.12 0.57
C GLY A 264 7.65 -25.93 0.32
N GLU A 265 8.12 -25.92 -0.92
CA GLU A 265 9.55 -25.68 -1.21
C GLU A 265 9.97 -24.22 -1.07
N GLN A 266 9.02 -23.29 -1.09
CA GLN A 266 9.30 -21.86 -0.90
C GLN A 266 9.52 -21.49 0.57
N TYR A 267 9.03 -22.30 1.50
CA TYR A 267 9.03 -21.98 2.92
C TYR A 267 9.89 -22.97 3.69
N ASP A 268 10.79 -22.45 4.52
CA ASP A 268 11.64 -23.25 5.40
C ASP A 268 11.13 -23.26 6.85
N VAL A 269 10.05 -22.53 7.14
CA VAL A 269 9.37 -22.52 8.42
C VAL A 269 7.85 -22.56 8.19
N LEU A 270 7.18 -23.51 8.83
CA LEU A 270 5.71 -23.53 8.92
C LEU A 270 5.29 -23.18 10.34
N LEU A 271 4.43 -22.17 10.47
CA LEU A 271 3.67 -21.90 11.68
C LEU A 271 2.28 -22.49 11.48
N LEU A 272 1.98 -23.58 12.17
CA LEU A 272 0.79 -24.39 11.95
C LEU A 272 -0.23 -24.13 13.06
N ASP A 273 -1.40 -23.61 12.73
CA ASP A 273 -2.55 -23.78 13.63
C ASP A 273 -2.91 -25.27 13.80
N LEU A 274 -3.69 -25.61 14.83
CA LEU A 274 -4.02 -26.99 15.17
C LEU A 274 -5.46 -27.35 14.82
N ASP A 275 -6.44 -26.77 15.52
CA ASP A 275 -7.84 -27.15 15.46
C ASP A 275 -8.50 -26.54 14.21
N GLY A 276 -8.87 -27.38 13.24
CA GLY A 276 -9.40 -26.95 11.93
C GLY A 276 -8.35 -27.00 10.82
N THR A 277 -7.06 -27.06 11.19
CA THR A 277 -5.92 -27.09 10.27
C THR A 277 -5.27 -28.47 10.21
N LEU A 278 -4.86 -29.04 11.35
CA LEU A 278 -4.26 -30.38 11.42
C LEU A 278 -5.26 -31.47 11.75
N TYR A 279 -6.29 -31.13 12.53
CA TYR A 279 -7.34 -32.05 12.95
C TYR A 279 -8.63 -31.31 13.28
N THR A 280 -9.77 -32.01 13.21
CA THR A 280 -11.08 -31.52 13.62
C THR A 280 -11.65 -32.48 14.65
N GLY A 281 -11.62 -32.08 15.93
CA GLY A 281 -11.95 -32.96 17.05
C GLY A 281 -10.96 -34.12 17.15
N THR A 282 -11.43 -35.34 16.93
CA THR A 282 -10.60 -36.57 17.00
C THR A 282 -10.11 -37.06 15.64
N LYS A 283 -10.46 -36.37 14.55
CA LYS A 283 -10.11 -36.77 13.18
C LYS A 283 -9.00 -35.90 12.63
N VAL A 284 -7.96 -36.52 12.12
CA VAL A 284 -6.87 -35.85 11.41
C VAL A 284 -7.38 -35.35 10.05
N VAL A 285 -7.01 -34.13 9.68
CA VAL A 285 -7.27 -33.58 8.35
C VAL A 285 -6.47 -34.41 7.32
N PRO A 286 -7.05 -34.80 6.18
CA PRO A 286 -6.34 -35.57 5.16
C PRO A 286 -4.97 -34.96 4.82
N GLU A 287 -3.97 -35.83 4.63
CA GLU A 287 -2.59 -35.47 4.24
C GLU A 287 -1.81 -34.59 5.23
N ALA A 288 -2.41 -34.17 6.34
CA ALA A 288 -1.75 -33.28 7.31
C ALA A 288 -0.49 -33.92 7.92
N ILE A 289 -0.52 -35.21 8.23
CA ILE A 289 0.65 -35.92 8.80
C ILE A 289 1.78 -35.96 7.77
N GLU A 290 1.50 -36.41 6.55
CA GLU A 290 2.51 -36.49 5.50
C GLU A 290 3.07 -35.11 5.13
N ALA A 291 2.22 -34.09 5.03
CA ALA A 291 2.63 -32.73 4.69
C ALA A 291 3.52 -32.10 5.76
N VAL A 292 3.18 -32.25 7.04
CA VAL A 292 4.03 -31.76 8.14
C VAL A 292 5.38 -32.49 8.16
N ALA A 293 5.38 -33.82 7.99
CA ALA A 293 6.62 -34.61 7.96
C ALA A 293 7.52 -34.29 6.76
N ALA A 294 6.95 -33.83 5.64
CA ALA A 294 7.70 -33.44 4.44
C ALA A 294 8.37 -32.06 4.55
N THR A 295 8.12 -31.30 5.62
CA THR A 295 8.71 -29.97 5.84
C THR A 295 10.23 -30.04 5.90
N LYS A 296 10.91 -29.37 4.97
CA LYS A 296 12.40 -29.40 4.88
C LYS A 296 13.10 -28.60 5.98
N GLY A 297 12.37 -27.77 6.73
CA GLY A 297 12.89 -26.93 7.81
C GLY A 297 12.13 -27.11 9.13
N SER A 298 11.64 -26.02 9.71
CA SER A 298 10.97 -26.06 11.02
C SER A 298 9.45 -26.09 10.89
N ALA A 299 8.79 -27.09 11.47
CA ALA A 299 7.35 -27.04 11.74
C ALA A 299 7.12 -26.65 13.21
N LEU A 300 6.42 -25.55 13.44
CA LEU A 300 6.05 -25.05 14.77
C LEU A 300 4.53 -25.07 14.91
N PHE A 301 4.05 -25.64 16.01
CA PHE A 301 2.64 -25.86 16.29
C PHE A 301 2.11 -24.70 17.16
N VAL A 302 1.30 -23.81 16.60
CA VAL A 302 0.90 -22.53 17.20
C VAL A 302 -0.58 -22.55 17.57
N THR A 303 -0.89 -22.58 18.87
CA THR A 303 -2.28 -22.63 19.34
C THR A 303 -2.66 -21.46 20.25
N ASN A 304 -3.88 -20.94 20.06
CA ASN A 304 -4.46 -19.96 20.96
C ASN A 304 -4.98 -20.57 22.27
N ASN A 305 -4.96 -21.89 22.44
CA ASN A 305 -5.44 -22.52 23.66
C ASN A 305 -4.40 -22.44 24.80
N ALA A 306 -4.78 -21.77 25.90
CA ALA A 306 -3.96 -21.62 27.10
C ALA A 306 -4.23 -22.67 28.20
N SER A 307 -5.13 -23.63 27.96
CA SER A 307 -5.53 -24.60 29.00
C SER A 307 -4.59 -25.79 29.13
N LYS A 308 -3.78 -26.06 28.10
CA LYS A 308 -2.84 -27.19 28.04
C LYS A 308 -1.40 -26.69 28.03
N THR A 309 -0.52 -27.48 28.65
CA THR A 309 0.92 -27.31 28.56
C THR A 309 1.45 -27.73 27.18
N PRO A 310 2.63 -27.25 26.77
CA PRO A 310 3.28 -27.71 25.53
C PRO A 310 3.43 -29.24 25.46
N ALA A 311 3.72 -29.89 26.58
CA ALA A 311 3.87 -31.35 26.66
C ALA A 311 2.54 -32.08 26.44
N GLU A 312 1.42 -31.58 26.98
CA GLU A 312 0.09 -32.17 26.74
C GLU A 312 -0.37 -31.99 25.29
N VAL A 313 -0.05 -30.85 24.67
CA VAL A 313 -0.33 -30.63 23.24
C VAL A 313 0.53 -31.57 22.39
N GLN A 314 1.81 -31.70 22.71
CA GLN A 314 2.71 -32.65 22.05
C GLN A 314 2.19 -34.09 22.16
N GLU A 315 1.81 -34.55 23.36
CA GLU A 315 1.27 -35.89 23.57
C GLU A 315 0.00 -36.12 22.74
N HIS A 316 -0.85 -35.10 22.62
CA HIS A 316 -2.03 -35.15 21.78
C HIS A 316 -1.68 -35.30 20.29
N LEU A 317 -0.74 -34.50 19.78
CA LEU A 317 -0.26 -34.56 18.40
C LEU A 317 0.35 -35.94 18.08
N ILE A 318 1.17 -36.49 18.98
CA ILE A 318 1.72 -37.85 18.85
C ILE A 318 0.62 -38.89 18.83
N GLY A 319 -0.40 -38.75 19.69
CA GLY A 319 -1.56 -39.64 19.72
C GLY A 319 -2.37 -39.65 18.41
N LEU A 320 -2.32 -38.56 17.65
CA LEU A 320 -2.92 -38.42 16.32
C LEU A 320 -2.01 -38.90 15.19
N GLY A 321 -0.73 -39.17 15.47
CA GLY A 321 0.25 -39.68 14.50
C GLY A 321 1.27 -38.65 14.00
N PHE A 322 1.28 -37.43 14.53
CA PHE A 322 2.29 -36.42 14.18
C PHE A 322 3.61 -36.65 14.92
N GLU A 323 4.73 -36.39 14.25
CA GLU A 323 6.02 -36.26 14.90
C GLU A 323 6.18 -34.84 15.46
N ALA A 324 6.17 -34.69 16.78
CA ALA A 324 6.25 -33.39 17.45
C ALA A 324 7.07 -33.44 18.75
N THR A 325 7.79 -32.36 19.04
CA THR A 325 8.44 -32.10 20.33
C THR A 325 7.76 -30.95 21.08
N ALA A 326 7.90 -30.91 22.41
CA ALA A 326 7.32 -29.82 23.22
C ALA A 326 7.90 -28.44 22.84
N GLU A 327 9.15 -28.39 22.37
CA GLU A 327 9.82 -27.15 21.94
C GLU A 327 9.19 -26.58 20.67
N GLN A 328 8.64 -27.43 19.80
CA GLN A 328 7.92 -27.02 18.59
C GLN A 328 6.54 -26.44 18.91
N VAL A 329 6.00 -26.69 20.10
CA VAL A 329 4.67 -26.20 20.49
C VAL A 329 4.76 -24.80 21.09
N VAL A 330 4.04 -23.86 20.49
CA VAL A 330 3.90 -22.46 20.91
C VAL A 330 2.45 -22.25 21.34
N THR A 331 2.24 -21.97 22.62
CA THR A 331 0.90 -21.72 23.16
C THR A 331 0.69 -20.25 23.51
N SER A 332 -0.56 -19.81 23.48
CA SER A 332 -0.93 -18.47 23.99
C SER A 332 -0.64 -18.29 25.49
N ALA A 333 -0.55 -19.36 26.27
CA ALA A 333 -0.11 -19.29 27.67
C ALA A 333 1.36 -18.87 27.77
N GLN A 334 2.24 -19.43 26.92
CA GLN A 334 3.64 -19.01 26.83
C GLN A 334 3.78 -17.56 26.37
N ALA A 335 3.01 -17.16 25.36
CA ALA A 335 2.99 -15.78 24.86
C ALA A 335 2.50 -14.80 25.93
N GLY A 336 1.39 -15.13 26.61
CA GLY A 336 0.83 -14.32 27.69
C GLY A 336 1.79 -14.17 28.86
N ALA A 337 2.44 -15.25 29.29
CA ALA A 337 3.44 -15.19 30.35
C ALA A 337 4.70 -14.41 29.94
N GLY A 338 5.10 -14.47 28.65
CA GLY A 338 6.16 -13.62 28.09
C GLY A 338 5.82 -12.14 28.21
N LEU A 339 4.61 -11.75 27.78
CA LEU A 339 4.15 -10.36 27.85
C LEU A 339 4.05 -9.84 29.29
N VAL A 340 3.63 -10.71 30.23
CA VAL A 340 3.65 -10.37 31.67
C VAL A 340 5.08 -10.06 32.12
N ALA A 341 6.06 -10.92 31.79
CA ALA A 341 7.45 -10.75 32.21
C ALA A 341 8.13 -9.52 31.56
N GLU A 342 7.65 -9.05 30.41
CA GLU A 342 8.09 -7.77 29.82
C GLU A 342 7.49 -6.56 30.54
N THR A 343 6.37 -6.74 31.25
CA THR A 343 5.63 -5.67 31.92
C THR A 343 6.07 -5.44 33.37
N VAL A 344 6.62 -6.47 34.04
CA VAL A 344 6.98 -6.41 35.46
C VAL A 344 8.35 -7.02 35.77
N GLU A 345 8.93 -6.62 36.90
CA GLU A 345 10.17 -7.20 37.40
C GLU A 345 9.98 -8.65 37.89
N ALA A 346 11.07 -9.42 37.89
CA ALA A 346 11.08 -10.77 38.44
C ALA A 346 10.63 -10.77 39.92
N GLY A 347 9.85 -11.77 40.32
CA GLY A 347 9.25 -11.86 41.65
C GLY A 347 7.99 -11.02 41.85
N ALA A 348 7.52 -10.26 40.85
CA ALA A 348 6.25 -9.58 40.93
C ALA A 348 5.08 -10.55 41.07
N LYS A 349 4.03 -10.12 41.79
CA LYS A 349 2.80 -10.88 41.99
C LYS A 349 1.88 -10.76 40.79
N VAL A 350 1.38 -11.89 40.33
CA VAL A 350 0.50 -12.02 39.16
C VAL A 350 -0.72 -12.83 39.56
N LEU A 351 -1.90 -12.25 39.34
CA LEU A 351 -3.16 -12.95 39.54
C LEU A 351 -3.55 -13.67 38.25
N VAL A 352 -3.76 -14.98 38.35
CA VAL A 352 -4.07 -15.82 37.18
C VAL A 352 -5.55 -16.24 37.18
N VAL A 353 -6.29 -15.74 36.19
CA VAL A 353 -7.64 -16.21 35.85
C VAL A 353 -7.49 -17.24 34.72
N GLY A 354 -7.27 -18.51 35.06
CA GLY A 354 -7.06 -19.54 34.05
C GLY A 354 -6.50 -20.84 34.62
N SER A 355 -6.05 -21.70 33.70
CA SER A 355 -5.60 -23.08 33.95
C SER A 355 -4.32 -23.16 34.80
N GLU A 356 -4.02 -24.36 35.34
CA GLU A 356 -2.70 -24.61 35.94
C GLU A 356 -1.56 -24.59 34.91
N ALA A 357 -1.84 -24.86 33.63
CA ALA A 357 -0.83 -24.70 32.58
C ALA A 357 -0.35 -23.24 32.50
N LEU A 358 -1.29 -22.28 32.48
CA LEU A 358 -0.96 -20.85 32.49
C LEU A 358 -0.23 -20.43 33.77
N ARG A 359 -0.66 -20.94 34.93
CA ARG A 359 0.03 -20.70 36.21
C ARG A 359 1.46 -21.24 36.19
N GLY A 360 1.68 -22.40 35.61
CA GLY A 360 3.01 -22.99 35.39
C GLY A 360 3.92 -22.08 34.56
N GLU A 361 3.42 -21.52 33.46
CA GLU A 361 4.16 -20.61 32.58
C GLU A 361 4.58 -19.30 33.29
N ILE A 362 3.74 -18.78 34.18
CA ILE A 362 4.07 -17.61 35.01
C ILE A 362 5.15 -17.96 36.03
N ARG A 363 5.01 -19.08 36.75
CA ARG A 363 6.02 -19.54 37.72
C ARG A 363 7.37 -19.83 37.06
N ALA A 364 7.38 -20.40 35.86
CA ALA A 364 8.58 -20.70 35.09
C ALA A 364 9.42 -19.45 34.75
N ARG A 365 8.80 -18.27 34.75
CA ARG A 365 9.46 -16.97 34.54
C ARG A 365 9.89 -16.28 35.83
N GLY A 366 9.80 -16.96 36.96
CA GLY A 366 10.19 -16.43 38.26
C GLY A 366 9.21 -15.39 38.84
N LEU A 367 7.95 -15.43 38.40
CA LEU A 367 6.88 -14.57 38.91
C LEU A 367 6.06 -15.30 39.98
N GLU A 368 5.52 -14.55 40.93
CA GLU A 368 4.71 -15.10 42.03
C GLU A 368 3.25 -15.17 41.62
N VAL A 369 2.67 -16.37 41.55
CA VAL A 369 1.24 -16.55 41.28
C VAL A 369 0.45 -16.34 42.57
N VAL A 370 -0.51 -15.42 42.54
CA VAL A 370 -1.44 -15.13 43.63
C VAL A 370 -2.89 -15.37 43.21
N GLU A 371 -3.80 -15.48 44.18
CA GLU A 371 -5.21 -15.82 43.93
C GLU A 371 -6.19 -14.72 44.31
N SER A 372 -5.77 -13.73 45.10
CA SER A 372 -6.64 -12.64 45.55
C SER A 372 -6.14 -11.27 45.09
N ALA A 373 -7.09 -10.37 44.82
CA ALA A 373 -6.81 -8.96 44.61
C ALA A 373 -6.19 -8.28 45.86
N ASP A 374 -6.39 -8.85 47.05
CA ASP A 374 -5.81 -8.37 48.31
C ASP A 374 -4.32 -8.68 48.44
N ASP A 375 -3.78 -9.57 47.61
CA ASP A 375 -2.34 -9.79 47.51
C ASP A 375 -1.60 -8.67 46.75
N GLU A 376 -2.35 -7.69 46.22
CA GLU A 376 -1.88 -6.56 45.43
C GLU A 376 -1.08 -7.00 44.19
N PRO A 377 -1.67 -7.83 43.29
CA PRO A 377 -1.01 -8.24 42.06
C PRO A 377 -0.74 -7.03 41.16
N ALA A 378 0.44 -6.99 40.54
CA ALA A 378 0.79 -5.98 39.55
C ALA A 378 0.09 -6.22 38.20
N VAL A 379 -0.20 -7.49 37.89
CA VAL A 379 -0.80 -7.93 36.63
C VAL A 379 -1.86 -8.98 36.87
N VAL A 380 -2.96 -8.90 36.13
CA VAL A 380 -3.93 -9.98 35.93
C VAL A 380 -3.66 -10.59 34.56
N VAL A 381 -3.37 -11.88 34.52
CA VAL A 381 -3.29 -12.65 33.27
C VAL A 381 -4.45 -13.62 33.18
N GLN A 382 -5.16 -13.61 32.05
CA GLN A 382 -6.38 -14.36 31.84
C GLN A 382 -6.28 -15.31 30.65
N GLY A 383 -6.57 -16.58 30.86
CA GLY A 383 -6.67 -17.59 29.80
C GLY A 383 -7.76 -18.61 30.08
N HIS A 384 -8.10 -19.41 29.06
CA HIS A 384 -9.19 -20.37 29.18
C HIS A 384 -8.90 -21.44 30.26
N SER A 385 -9.91 -21.69 31.12
CA SER A 385 -9.99 -22.87 31.98
C SER A 385 -11.46 -23.26 32.15
N PRO A 386 -11.81 -24.56 32.01
CA PRO A 386 -13.16 -25.07 32.27
C PRO A 386 -13.66 -24.80 33.70
N GLU A 387 -12.75 -24.63 34.65
CA GLU A 387 -13.01 -24.39 36.06
C GLU A 387 -13.23 -22.91 36.40
N THR A 388 -13.02 -22.01 35.41
CA THR A 388 -13.20 -20.56 35.59
C THR A 388 -14.60 -20.27 36.12
N CYS A 389 -14.66 -19.64 37.28
CA CYS A 389 -15.92 -19.36 37.97
C CYS A 389 -16.06 -17.89 38.36
N TRP A 390 -17.26 -17.53 38.83
CA TRP A 390 -17.60 -16.16 39.26
C TRP A 390 -16.59 -15.58 40.26
N ALA A 391 -16.09 -16.39 41.21
CA ALA A 391 -15.16 -15.93 42.22
C ALA A 391 -13.83 -15.47 41.59
N GLN A 392 -13.25 -16.26 40.69
CA GLN A 392 -11.99 -15.90 40.02
C GLN A 392 -12.14 -14.68 39.10
N LEU A 393 -13.26 -14.59 38.37
CA LEU A 393 -13.57 -13.40 37.56
C LEU A 393 -13.70 -12.14 38.43
N SER A 394 -14.28 -12.29 39.63
CA SER A 394 -14.44 -11.18 40.58
C SER A 394 -13.11 -10.71 41.16
N GLU A 395 -12.21 -11.63 41.53
CA GLU A 395 -10.85 -11.28 41.99
C GLU A 395 -10.06 -10.57 40.87
N GLY A 396 -10.13 -11.07 39.63
CA GLY A 396 -9.55 -10.40 38.48
C GLY A 396 -10.09 -8.98 38.29
N ALA A 397 -11.42 -8.81 38.31
CA ALA A 397 -12.05 -7.50 38.17
C ALA A 397 -11.68 -6.52 39.30
N LEU A 398 -11.55 -7.01 40.54
CA LEU A 398 -11.11 -6.21 41.69
C LEU A 398 -9.67 -5.73 41.52
N ALA A 399 -8.76 -6.64 41.14
CA ALA A 399 -7.35 -6.31 40.88
C ALA A 399 -7.20 -5.27 39.76
N ILE A 400 -7.92 -5.45 38.66
CA ILE A 400 -7.93 -4.49 37.53
C ILE A 400 -8.43 -3.11 37.97
N ARG A 401 -9.50 -3.04 38.76
CA ARG A 401 -10.01 -1.77 39.31
C ARG A 401 -9.03 -1.09 40.28
N ARG A 402 -8.13 -1.86 40.90
CA ARG A 402 -7.04 -1.36 41.75
C ARG A 402 -5.78 -0.96 40.95
N GLY A 403 -5.82 -1.10 39.62
CA GLY A 403 -4.76 -0.64 38.73
C GLY A 403 -3.80 -1.73 38.24
N ALA A 404 -4.09 -3.01 38.49
CA ALA A 404 -3.31 -4.09 37.89
C ALA A 404 -3.43 -4.05 36.35
N ALA A 405 -2.31 -4.21 35.65
CA ALA A 405 -2.35 -4.37 34.20
C ALA A 405 -3.12 -5.64 33.83
N TRP A 406 -3.79 -5.66 32.68
CA TRP A 406 -4.61 -6.79 32.26
C TRP A 406 -4.12 -7.35 30.93
N ILE A 407 -3.78 -8.64 30.92
CA ILE A 407 -3.34 -9.39 29.75
C ILE A 407 -4.27 -10.59 29.55
N ALA A 408 -4.75 -10.79 28.33
CA ALA A 408 -5.50 -11.96 27.93
C ALA A 408 -4.65 -12.84 26.98
N THR A 409 -4.66 -14.15 27.17
CA THR A 409 -3.94 -15.08 26.30
C THR A 409 -4.57 -15.13 24.91
N ASN A 410 -5.90 -15.03 24.80
CA ASN A 410 -6.64 -14.85 23.54
C ASN A 410 -8.01 -14.22 23.84
N VAL A 411 -8.72 -13.79 22.80
CA VAL A 411 -10.07 -13.21 22.90
C VAL A 411 -11.11 -14.01 22.10
N ASP A 412 -10.85 -15.30 21.87
CA ASP A 412 -11.76 -16.18 21.15
C ASP A 412 -13.07 -16.35 21.93
N THR A 413 -14.19 -15.90 21.35
CA THR A 413 -15.48 -15.90 22.06
C THR A 413 -16.06 -17.31 22.24
N THR A 414 -15.70 -18.23 21.36
CA THR A 414 -16.19 -19.62 21.35
C THR A 414 -15.03 -20.62 21.39
N LEU A 415 -15.33 -21.84 21.84
CA LEU A 415 -14.41 -22.98 21.83
C LEU A 415 -15.08 -24.16 21.09
N PRO A 416 -14.60 -24.58 19.91
CA PRO A 416 -15.16 -25.71 19.19
C PRO A 416 -15.00 -27.04 19.95
N THR A 417 -16.05 -27.86 19.95
CA THR A 417 -16.04 -29.23 20.48
C THR A 417 -16.96 -30.13 19.67
N GLU A 418 -16.90 -31.45 19.87
CA GLU A 418 -17.84 -32.41 19.25
C GLU A 418 -19.32 -32.13 19.59
N ARG A 419 -19.58 -31.41 20.69
CA ARG A 419 -20.94 -31.03 21.12
C ARG A 419 -21.41 -29.71 20.51
N GLY A 420 -20.55 -29.03 19.74
CA GLY A 420 -20.77 -27.68 19.21
C GLY A 420 -19.87 -26.63 19.88
N LEU A 421 -20.20 -25.36 19.64
CA LEU A 421 -19.44 -24.20 20.13
C LEU A 421 -19.74 -23.94 21.61
N LEU A 422 -18.73 -24.12 22.45
CA LEU A 422 -18.78 -23.77 23.87
C LEU A 422 -18.30 -22.33 24.10
N VAL A 423 -18.35 -21.88 25.36
CA VAL A 423 -17.90 -20.55 25.76
C VAL A 423 -16.36 -20.50 25.79
N GLY A 424 -15.78 -19.61 24.99
CA GLY A 424 -14.33 -19.38 24.91
C GLY A 424 -13.80 -18.36 25.92
N ASN A 425 -12.49 -18.12 25.92
CA ASN A 425 -11.86 -17.16 26.83
C ASN A 425 -12.34 -15.72 26.59
N GLY A 426 -12.56 -15.34 25.33
CA GLY A 426 -13.07 -14.02 24.94
C GLY A 426 -14.41 -13.69 25.58
N SER A 427 -15.29 -14.67 25.75
CA SER A 427 -16.56 -14.48 26.47
C SER A 427 -16.35 -14.20 27.96
N MET A 428 -15.34 -14.82 28.58
CA MET A 428 -14.97 -14.54 29.97
C MET A 428 -14.24 -13.19 30.10
N VAL A 429 -13.43 -12.82 29.11
CA VAL A 429 -12.81 -11.49 28.99
C VAL A 429 -13.91 -10.43 28.90
N ALA A 430 -14.93 -10.64 28.06
CA ALA A 430 -16.06 -9.73 27.93
C ALA A 430 -16.82 -9.52 29.25
N ALA A 431 -16.94 -10.56 30.09
CA ALA A 431 -17.53 -10.43 31.42
C ALA A 431 -16.73 -9.48 32.33
N ILE A 432 -15.40 -9.62 32.38
CA ILE A 432 -14.53 -8.72 33.16
C ILE A 432 -14.50 -7.32 32.55
N ALA A 433 -14.42 -7.19 31.22
CA ALA A 433 -14.43 -5.90 30.52
C ALA A 433 -15.72 -5.13 30.83
N SER A 434 -16.88 -5.79 30.74
CA SER A 434 -18.17 -5.20 31.12
C SER A 434 -18.20 -4.79 32.60
N ALA A 435 -17.63 -5.62 33.49
CA ALA A 435 -17.60 -5.34 34.91
C ALA A 435 -16.60 -4.24 35.32
N THR A 436 -15.62 -3.89 34.50
CA THR A 436 -14.52 -2.97 34.85
C THR A 436 -14.43 -1.72 33.98
N GLY A 437 -14.93 -1.78 32.74
CA GLY A 437 -14.70 -0.78 31.69
C GLY A 437 -13.30 -0.84 31.07
N ALA A 438 -12.46 -1.81 31.45
CA ALA A 438 -11.11 -1.97 30.93
C ALA A 438 -11.06 -2.89 29.68
N THR A 439 -9.93 -2.87 28.98
CA THR A 439 -9.62 -3.77 27.86
C THR A 439 -8.25 -4.40 28.08
N PRO A 440 -8.06 -5.71 27.87
CA PRO A 440 -6.76 -6.35 28.05
C PRO A 440 -5.85 -6.10 26.85
N ALA A 441 -4.53 -6.17 27.09
CA ALA A 441 -3.59 -6.48 26.02
C ALA A 441 -3.72 -7.96 25.64
N VAL A 442 -3.69 -8.28 24.35
CA VAL A 442 -3.87 -9.65 23.84
C VAL A 442 -2.51 -10.23 23.45
N ALA A 443 -2.20 -11.44 23.90
CA ALA A 443 -0.93 -12.11 23.61
C ALA A 443 -0.99 -13.10 22.45
N GLY A 444 -2.11 -13.82 22.32
CA GLY A 444 -2.37 -14.79 21.26
C GLY A 444 -2.79 -14.14 19.94
N LYS A 445 -3.00 -14.97 18.93
CA LYS A 445 -3.43 -14.57 17.58
C LYS A 445 -4.74 -13.77 17.66
N PRO A 446 -4.90 -12.67 16.89
CA PRO A 446 -4.00 -12.17 15.83
C PRO A 446 -2.85 -11.28 16.33
N ALA A 447 -2.67 -11.10 17.64
CA ALA A 447 -1.63 -10.21 18.15
C ALA A 447 -0.21 -10.74 17.86
N ALA A 448 0.71 -9.81 17.60
CA ALA A 448 2.11 -10.10 17.31
C ALA A 448 2.88 -10.99 18.31
N PRO A 449 2.64 -10.96 19.65
CA PRO A 449 3.50 -11.65 20.61
C PRO A 449 3.63 -13.16 20.39
N ILE A 450 2.55 -13.88 20.12
CA ILE A 450 2.62 -15.35 19.89
C ILE A 450 3.39 -15.69 18.61
N MET A 451 3.18 -14.95 17.53
CA MET A 451 3.88 -15.17 16.26
C MET A 451 5.36 -14.83 16.38
N ARG A 452 5.71 -13.72 17.04
CA ARG A 452 7.11 -13.37 17.36
C ARG A 452 7.76 -14.43 18.23
N SER A 453 7.04 -14.97 19.22
CA SER A 453 7.52 -16.06 20.06
C SER A 453 7.73 -17.36 19.29
N ALA A 454 6.96 -17.61 18.22
CA ALA A 454 7.19 -18.76 17.35
C ALA A 454 8.42 -18.54 16.46
N LEU A 455 8.48 -17.39 15.80
CA LEU A 455 9.59 -17.01 14.92
C LEU A 455 10.94 -16.97 15.65
N SER A 456 10.96 -16.58 16.93
CA SER A 456 12.20 -16.60 17.73
C SER A 456 12.74 -17.99 18.05
N ARG A 457 11.99 -19.07 17.79
CA ARG A 457 12.41 -20.46 18.05
C ARG A 457 13.10 -21.11 16.85
N THR A 458 13.15 -20.42 15.72
CA THR A 458 13.76 -20.94 14.50
C THR A 458 14.81 -19.97 13.96
N THR A 459 15.67 -20.49 13.10
CA THR A 459 16.66 -19.70 12.34
C THR A 459 16.29 -19.62 10.86
N GLY A 460 15.20 -20.27 10.44
CA GLY A 460 14.68 -20.19 9.08
C GLY A 460 14.24 -18.77 8.72
N GLN A 461 14.17 -18.48 7.43
CA GLN A 461 14.05 -17.11 6.91
C GLN A 461 12.76 -16.88 6.13
N ARG A 462 12.05 -17.94 5.74
CA ARG A 462 10.84 -17.89 4.92
C ARG A 462 9.71 -18.61 5.65
N PRO A 463 9.08 -17.94 6.64
CA PRO A 463 7.93 -18.47 7.35
C PRO A 463 6.64 -18.36 6.55
N LEU A 464 5.81 -19.39 6.67
CA LEU A 464 4.42 -19.43 6.22
C LEU A 464 3.52 -19.73 7.42
N MET A 465 2.54 -18.88 7.68
CA MET A 465 1.45 -19.20 8.59
C MET A 465 0.41 -20.05 7.87
N VAL A 466 0.04 -21.20 8.42
CA VAL A 466 -1.01 -22.06 7.90
C VAL A 466 -2.12 -22.15 8.94
N GLY A 467 -3.33 -21.79 8.55
CA GLY A 467 -4.48 -21.76 9.46
C GLY A 467 -5.81 -21.76 8.73
N ASP A 468 -6.90 -21.92 9.47
CA ASP A 468 -8.26 -21.97 8.95
C ASP A 468 -9.11 -20.76 9.36
N ARG A 469 -8.55 -19.79 10.09
CA ARG A 469 -9.27 -18.61 10.59
C ARG A 469 -8.67 -17.29 10.10
N LEU A 470 -9.50 -16.47 9.49
CA LEU A 470 -9.12 -15.13 8.99
C LEU A 470 -8.71 -14.18 10.13
N ASP A 471 -9.54 -14.08 11.16
CA ASP A 471 -9.43 -13.12 12.27
C ASP A 471 -8.34 -13.47 13.30
N THR A 472 -7.71 -14.65 13.16
CA THR A 472 -6.60 -15.06 14.02
C THR A 472 -5.35 -15.41 13.23
N ASP A 473 -5.42 -16.38 12.33
CA ASP A 473 -4.23 -16.91 11.67
C ASP A 473 -3.74 -15.97 10.59
N ILE A 474 -4.66 -15.55 9.72
CA ILE A 474 -4.34 -14.70 8.57
C ILE A 474 -4.04 -13.27 9.03
N GLU A 475 -4.89 -12.67 9.87
CA GLU A 475 -4.64 -11.35 10.45
C GLU A 475 -3.35 -11.34 11.30
N GLY A 476 -3.06 -12.45 11.99
CA GLY A 476 -1.81 -12.59 12.73
C GLY A 476 -0.58 -12.62 11.83
N ALA A 477 -0.65 -13.34 10.70
CA ALA A 477 0.43 -13.40 9.72
C ALA A 477 0.71 -12.03 9.11
N HIS A 478 -0.37 -11.32 8.72
CA HIS A 478 -0.30 -9.93 8.25
C HIS A 478 0.34 -9.01 9.30
N THR A 479 -0.05 -9.14 10.58
CA THR A 479 0.46 -8.32 11.69
C THR A 479 1.98 -8.43 11.88
N VAL A 480 2.59 -9.57 11.55
CA VAL A 480 4.04 -9.77 11.60
C VAL A 480 4.74 -9.75 10.24
N GLY A 481 3.99 -9.48 9.16
CA GLY A 481 4.52 -9.35 7.80
C GLY A 481 5.05 -10.65 7.20
N ILE A 482 4.37 -11.78 7.44
CA ILE A 482 4.71 -13.08 6.84
C ILE A 482 3.57 -13.57 5.94
N ASP A 483 3.89 -14.45 5.00
CA ASP A 483 2.89 -15.05 4.12
C ASP A 483 1.95 -15.98 4.89
N SER A 484 0.74 -16.17 4.35
CA SER A 484 -0.26 -17.04 4.96
C SER A 484 -0.97 -17.93 3.94
N LEU A 485 -1.20 -19.19 4.32
CA LEU A 485 -2.06 -20.14 3.64
C LEU A 485 -3.33 -20.36 4.46
N LEU A 486 -4.48 -19.97 3.91
CA LEU A 486 -5.78 -20.35 4.44
C LEU A 486 -6.16 -21.74 3.94
N VAL A 487 -6.48 -22.65 4.85
CA VAL A 487 -7.08 -23.96 4.53
C VAL A 487 -8.59 -23.95 4.76
N LEU A 488 -9.34 -24.52 3.83
CA LEU A 488 -10.81 -24.58 3.87
C LEU A 488 -11.34 -25.83 4.62
N SER A 489 -10.48 -26.52 5.36
CA SER A 489 -10.82 -27.69 6.19
C SER A 489 -11.48 -27.33 7.53
N GLY A 490 -11.40 -26.06 7.93
CA GLY A 490 -11.79 -25.60 9.28
C GLY A 490 -13.01 -24.66 9.30
N VAL A 491 -12.88 -23.53 9.99
CA VAL A 491 -13.99 -22.62 10.32
C VAL A 491 -14.34 -21.68 9.17
N THR A 492 -13.35 -21.09 8.50
CA THR A 492 -13.60 -20.05 7.49
C THR A 492 -14.31 -20.63 6.27
N THR A 493 -15.44 -20.01 5.94
CA THR A 493 -16.21 -20.29 4.72
C THR A 493 -15.71 -19.45 3.54
N GLY A 494 -16.06 -19.85 2.31
CA GLY A 494 -15.78 -19.03 1.12
C GLY A 494 -16.49 -17.67 1.17
N VAL A 495 -17.65 -17.58 1.84
CA VAL A 495 -18.36 -16.31 2.07
C VAL A 495 -17.51 -15.36 2.92
N GLU A 496 -16.96 -15.85 4.03
CA GLU A 496 -16.09 -15.05 4.91
C GLU A 496 -14.79 -14.66 4.21
N LEU A 497 -14.17 -15.57 3.45
CA LEU A 497 -12.98 -15.26 2.65
C LEU A 497 -13.24 -14.12 1.66
N VAL A 498 -14.32 -14.20 0.88
CA VAL A 498 -14.64 -13.15 -0.11
C VAL A 498 -14.91 -11.81 0.57
N ALA A 499 -15.50 -11.82 1.77
CA ALA A 499 -15.76 -10.63 2.58
C ALA A 499 -14.55 -10.13 3.39
N ALA A 500 -13.39 -10.80 3.32
CA ALA A 500 -12.22 -10.49 4.14
C ALA A 500 -11.74 -9.04 3.95
N ARG A 501 -11.49 -8.36 5.08
CA ARG A 501 -10.85 -7.04 5.11
C ARG A 501 -9.38 -7.17 4.70
N PRO A 502 -8.71 -6.10 4.23
CA PRO A 502 -7.33 -6.17 3.76
C PRO A 502 -6.37 -6.92 4.69
N GLU A 503 -6.50 -6.72 6.00
CA GLU A 503 -5.64 -7.35 7.01
C GLU A 503 -5.93 -8.85 7.21
N GLU A 504 -7.08 -9.34 6.75
CA GLU A 504 -7.56 -10.72 6.85
C GLU A 504 -7.40 -11.49 5.53
N ARG A 505 -6.81 -10.88 4.48
CA ARG A 505 -6.68 -11.51 3.16
C ARG A 505 -5.46 -12.44 3.12
N PRO A 506 -5.63 -13.74 2.88
CA PRO A 506 -4.49 -14.65 2.82
C PRO A 506 -3.69 -14.53 1.52
N THR A 507 -2.38 -14.80 1.57
CA THR A 507 -1.52 -14.95 0.38
C THR A 507 -1.98 -16.13 -0.50
N TYR A 508 -2.37 -17.24 0.14
CA TYR A 508 -2.77 -18.48 -0.52
C TYR A 508 -4.06 -19.05 0.06
N VAL A 509 -4.82 -19.80 -0.74
CA VAL A 509 -5.97 -20.59 -0.30
C VAL A 509 -5.88 -22.01 -0.84
N ALA A 510 -6.20 -22.99 -0.01
CA ALA A 510 -6.22 -24.41 -0.36
C ALA A 510 -7.33 -25.18 0.36
N ALA A 511 -7.60 -26.41 -0.06
CA ALA A 511 -8.51 -27.29 0.67
C ALA A 511 -7.93 -27.66 2.05
N ASP A 512 -6.67 -28.07 2.08
CA ASP A 512 -5.95 -28.58 3.25
C ASP A 512 -4.44 -28.49 3.05
N LEU A 513 -3.65 -29.09 3.97
CA LEU A 513 -2.18 -29.06 3.92
C LEU A 513 -1.58 -29.86 2.76
N GLY A 514 -2.34 -30.69 2.04
CA GLY A 514 -1.86 -31.40 0.86
C GLY A 514 -1.29 -30.45 -0.19
N ALA A 515 -1.81 -29.22 -0.25
CA ALA A 515 -1.35 -28.16 -1.14
C ALA A 515 0.13 -27.77 -0.98
N LEU A 516 0.79 -28.10 0.15
CA LEU A 516 2.23 -27.92 0.31
C LEU A 516 3.04 -28.77 -0.69
N ASN A 517 2.47 -29.86 -1.18
CA ASN A 517 3.07 -30.76 -2.17
C ASN A 517 2.65 -30.42 -3.60
N ASP A 518 1.70 -29.49 -3.77
CA ASP A 518 1.20 -29.08 -5.08
C ASP A 518 2.00 -27.91 -5.65
N PRO A 519 1.98 -27.71 -6.99
CA PRO A 519 2.51 -26.51 -7.61
C PRO A 519 1.96 -25.25 -6.94
N LEU A 520 2.83 -24.28 -6.66
CA LEU A 520 2.46 -22.99 -6.05
C LEU A 520 1.22 -22.35 -6.69
N SER A 521 1.15 -22.40 -8.02
CA SER A 521 0.08 -21.82 -8.81
C SER A 521 -1.31 -22.29 -8.37
N ASN A 522 -1.44 -23.48 -7.80
CA ASN A 522 -2.74 -24.02 -7.36
C ASN A 522 -3.33 -23.26 -6.18
N SER A 523 -2.50 -22.59 -5.37
CA SER A 523 -2.96 -21.95 -4.12
C SER A 523 -2.96 -20.42 -4.17
N VAL A 524 -2.32 -19.79 -5.17
CA VAL A 524 -2.27 -18.33 -5.33
C VAL A 524 -3.68 -17.73 -5.48
N ILE A 525 -3.98 -16.64 -4.77
CA ILE A 525 -5.18 -15.85 -5.03
C ILE A 525 -5.02 -15.16 -6.39
N GLY A 526 -5.92 -15.45 -7.32
CA GLY A 526 -5.83 -14.93 -8.69
C GLY A 526 -6.88 -15.53 -9.62
N PRO A 527 -7.00 -15.01 -10.85
CA PRO A 527 -7.90 -15.55 -11.86
C PRO A 527 -7.62 -17.03 -12.14
N ARG A 528 -8.68 -17.80 -12.41
CA ARG A 528 -8.60 -19.21 -12.77
C ARG A 528 -9.23 -19.45 -14.14
N PRO A 529 -8.52 -20.05 -15.11
CA PRO A 529 -9.07 -20.24 -16.45
C PRO A 529 -10.30 -21.16 -16.49
N GLU A 530 -10.45 -22.03 -15.48
CA GLU A 530 -11.60 -22.92 -15.30
C GLU A 530 -12.87 -22.18 -14.85
N TRP A 531 -12.75 -20.94 -14.38
CA TRP A 531 -13.85 -20.15 -13.83
C TRP A 531 -13.99 -18.80 -14.56
N SER A 532 -15.20 -18.53 -15.05
CA SER A 532 -15.60 -17.20 -15.51
C SER A 532 -16.23 -16.46 -14.33
N ILE A 533 -15.73 -15.26 -14.01
CA ILE A 533 -16.33 -14.41 -12.98
C ILE A 533 -16.52 -13.02 -13.56
N GLU A 534 -17.77 -12.57 -13.62
CA GLU A 534 -18.13 -11.22 -14.07
C GLU A 534 -18.77 -10.46 -12.91
N ILE A 535 -18.29 -9.23 -12.67
CA ILE A 535 -18.83 -8.35 -11.62
C ILE A 535 -19.49 -7.16 -12.30
N ASN A 536 -20.78 -6.98 -12.06
CA ASN A 536 -21.54 -5.82 -12.49
C ASN A 536 -22.24 -5.20 -11.27
N ALA A 537 -21.67 -4.08 -10.79
CA ALA A 537 -22.08 -3.45 -9.55
C ALA A 537 -22.11 -4.46 -8.39
N GLN A 538 -23.29 -4.82 -7.88
CA GLN A 538 -23.47 -5.75 -6.76
C GLN A 538 -23.78 -7.19 -7.19
N HIS A 539 -23.83 -7.49 -8.49
CA HIS A 539 -24.08 -8.84 -8.99
C HIS A 539 -22.78 -9.47 -9.47
N VAL A 540 -22.49 -10.66 -8.97
CA VAL A 540 -21.36 -11.49 -9.39
C VAL A 540 -21.93 -12.70 -10.11
N SER A 541 -21.63 -12.89 -11.39
CA SER A 541 -21.99 -14.12 -12.10
C SER A 541 -20.78 -15.03 -12.21
N VAL A 542 -20.99 -16.32 -11.96
CA VAL A 542 -19.96 -17.34 -11.96
C VAL A 542 -20.37 -18.45 -12.92
N ALA A 543 -19.48 -18.80 -13.85
CA ALA A 543 -19.67 -19.91 -14.79
C ALA A 543 -18.44 -20.82 -14.81
N SER A 544 -18.65 -22.11 -14.98
CA SER A 544 -17.61 -23.10 -15.22
C SER A 544 -17.20 -23.10 -16.70
N ARG A 545 -15.89 -23.04 -16.96
CA ARG A 545 -15.28 -23.18 -18.29
C ARG A 545 -14.54 -24.51 -18.47
N GLY A 546 -14.48 -25.33 -17.44
CA GLY A 546 -13.76 -26.61 -17.40
C GLY A 546 -13.81 -27.27 -16.02
N GLU A 547 -13.00 -28.30 -15.82
CA GLU A 547 -12.87 -29.00 -14.54
C GLU A 547 -12.05 -28.15 -13.55
N GLY A 548 -12.74 -27.27 -12.81
CA GLY A 548 -12.17 -26.47 -11.72
C GLY A 548 -12.34 -27.11 -10.35
N THR A 549 -11.51 -26.69 -9.39
CA THR A 549 -11.62 -27.10 -7.97
C THR A 549 -12.30 -26.03 -7.13
N VAL A 550 -12.89 -26.43 -5.99
CA VAL A 550 -13.51 -25.52 -5.03
C VAL A 550 -12.52 -24.48 -4.47
N PRO A 551 -11.29 -24.84 -4.04
CA PRO A 551 -10.28 -23.85 -3.67
C PRO A 551 -9.89 -22.93 -4.83
N GLY A 552 -9.85 -23.45 -6.06
CA GLY A 552 -9.64 -22.63 -7.27
C GLY A 552 -10.73 -21.58 -7.45
N LEU A 553 -12.01 -21.97 -7.29
CA LEU A 553 -13.12 -21.02 -7.32
C LEU A 553 -13.00 -19.97 -6.21
N ALA A 554 -12.67 -20.39 -4.99
CA ALA A 554 -12.46 -19.49 -3.86
C ALA A 554 -11.39 -18.44 -4.17
N ALA A 555 -10.24 -18.88 -4.72
CA ALA A 555 -9.16 -18.00 -5.15
C ALA A 555 -9.59 -16.99 -6.23
N ALA A 556 -10.30 -17.46 -7.27
CA ALA A 556 -10.77 -16.62 -8.36
C ALA A 556 -11.78 -15.58 -7.88
N LEU A 557 -12.73 -16.01 -7.04
CA LEU A 557 -13.82 -15.18 -6.54
C LEU A 557 -13.30 -14.11 -5.56
N ALA A 558 -12.42 -14.51 -4.63
CA ALA A 558 -11.72 -13.58 -3.75
C ALA A 558 -10.96 -12.53 -4.56
N ASN A 559 -10.15 -12.95 -5.54
CA ASN A 559 -9.42 -12.02 -6.41
C ASN A 559 -10.34 -11.03 -7.12
N ALA A 560 -11.41 -11.51 -7.76
CA ALA A 560 -12.34 -10.67 -8.51
C ALA A 560 -13.01 -9.63 -7.59
N VAL A 561 -13.51 -10.06 -6.43
CA VAL A 561 -14.21 -9.19 -5.48
C VAL A 561 -13.26 -8.17 -4.84
N TRP A 562 -12.07 -8.59 -4.43
CA TRP A 562 -11.09 -7.69 -3.81
C TRP A 562 -10.52 -6.66 -4.79
N THR A 563 -10.41 -7.01 -6.08
CA THR A 563 -9.94 -6.10 -7.13
C THR A 563 -11.00 -5.07 -7.51
N ALA A 564 -12.28 -5.47 -7.52
CA ALA A 564 -13.38 -4.59 -7.92
C ALA A 564 -13.74 -3.53 -6.85
N ASP A 565 -13.15 -3.60 -5.65
CA ASP A 565 -13.46 -2.77 -4.46
C ASP A 565 -14.97 -2.53 -4.26
N VAL A 566 -15.75 -3.59 -4.55
CA VAL A 566 -17.16 -3.66 -4.21
C VAL A 566 -17.22 -3.83 -2.70
N GLY A 567 -17.10 -2.72 -1.96
CA GLY A 567 -17.10 -2.69 -0.49
C GLY A 567 -18.23 -3.54 0.11
N SER A 568 -18.14 -3.88 1.41
CA SER A 568 -18.86 -4.91 2.19
C SER A 568 -20.40 -5.00 2.13
N PHE A 569 -21.01 -4.82 0.96
CA PHE A 569 -22.43 -4.81 0.68
C PHE A 569 -22.81 -6.14 0.02
N ASP A 570 -23.68 -6.89 0.70
CA ASP A 570 -24.58 -7.95 0.24
C ASP A 570 -24.41 -8.36 -1.25
N LEU A 571 -23.30 -9.02 -1.58
CA LEU A 571 -22.97 -9.45 -2.95
C LEU A 571 -23.97 -10.51 -3.39
N ARG A 572 -24.65 -10.27 -4.51
CA ARG A 572 -25.57 -11.24 -5.10
C ARG A 572 -24.82 -12.11 -6.08
N ILE A 573 -24.40 -13.28 -5.61
CA ILE A 573 -23.70 -14.25 -6.45
C ILE A 573 -24.71 -15.13 -7.18
N ALA A 574 -24.58 -15.22 -8.50
CA ALA A 574 -25.39 -16.07 -9.36
C ALA A 574 -24.51 -17.13 -10.03
N ALA A 575 -25.01 -18.37 -10.08
CA ALA A 575 -24.41 -19.46 -10.84
C ALA A 575 -25.06 -19.54 -12.23
N GLU A 576 -24.25 -19.56 -13.29
CA GLU A 576 -24.74 -19.67 -14.67
C GLU A 576 -24.92 -21.13 -15.12
N ASP A 577 -24.37 -22.10 -14.38
CA ASP A 577 -24.46 -23.53 -14.66
C ASP A 577 -24.49 -24.38 -13.37
N ASP A 578 -24.81 -25.67 -13.49
CA ASP A 578 -24.93 -26.55 -12.31
C ASP A 578 -23.57 -26.79 -11.62
N ALA A 579 -22.45 -26.74 -12.34
CA ALA A 579 -21.12 -26.96 -11.77
C ALA A 579 -20.67 -25.78 -10.89
N SER A 580 -20.87 -24.55 -11.35
CA SER A 580 -20.68 -23.34 -10.56
C SER A 580 -21.65 -23.27 -9.38
N ALA A 581 -22.89 -23.73 -9.54
CA ALA A 581 -23.86 -23.79 -8.43
C ALA A 581 -23.42 -24.76 -7.32
N GLU A 582 -22.90 -25.94 -7.68
CA GLU A 582 -22.39 -26.94 -6.73
C GLU A 582 -21.16 -26.41 -5.99
N ALA A 583 -20.17 -25.89 -6.71
CA ALA A 583 -18.95 -25.35 -6.11
C ALA A 583 -19.20 -24.13 -5.21
N LEU A 584 -20.13 -23.23 -5.59
CA LEU A 584 -20.54 -22.11 -4.74
C LEU A 584 -21.25 -22.58 -3.46
N ALA A 585 -22.08 -23.62 -3.56
CA ALA A 585 -22.75 -24.19 -2.39
C ALA A 585 -21.75 -24.83 -1.41
N GLU A 586 -20.71 -25.50 -1.90
CA GLU A 586 -19.61 -26.02 -1.08
C GLU A 586 -18.83 -24.92 -0.35
N LEU A 587 -18.71 -23.73 -0.97
CA LEU A 587 -18.12 -22.55 -0.35
C LEU A 587 -19.05 -21.82 0.63
N GLY A 588 -20.29 -22.30 0.80
CA GLY A 588 -21.28 -21.72 1.71
C GLY A 588 -22.14 -20.60 1.11
N PHE A 589 -22.05 -20.34 -0.19
CA PHE A 589 -22.91 -19.35 -0.85
C PHE A 589 -24.31 -19.91 -1.13
N THR A 590 -25.32 -19.06 -0.94
CA THR A 590 -26.67 -19.32 -1.49
C THR A 590 -26.77 -18.62 -2.84
N ALA A 591 -26.30 -19.28 -3.90
CA ALA A 591 -26.27 -18.70 -5.23
C ALA A 591 -27.68 -18.51 -5.82
N LEU A 592 -27.90 -17.38 -6.51
CA LEU A 592 -29.04 -17.16 -7.38
C LEU A 592 -28.87 -18.00 -8.67
N ARG A 593 -29.99 -18.42 -9.27
CA ARG A 593 -30.00 -19.06 -10.60
C ARG A 593 -30.47 -18.09 -11.66
#